data_AF-A0A653EGC3-F1
#
_entry.id   AF-A0A653EGC3-F1
#
_cell.length_a   1.000
_cell.length_b   1.000
_cell.length_c   1.000
_cell.angle_alpha   90.00
_cell.angle_beta   90.00
_cell.angle_gamma   90.00
#
_symmetry.space_group_name_H-M   'P 1'
#
loop_
_entity.id
_entity.type
_entity.pdbx_description
1 polymer ?
#
loop_
_entity_poly.entity_id
_entity_poly.type
_entity_poly.pdbx_seq_one_letter_code
_entity_poly.pdbx_strand_id
1 'polypeptide(L)'
;MSRILRGTAAGAAYLDLQKAARASGRLTDELIQLYILEGFLARLVVSPLREVFVLKGGMLLAAFGDRRPTRDVDLAARDLSNDVLAVLDAVSSVVAT
;
A
#
# COMPACT_ATOMS: atom_id res chain seq x y z
N MET A 1 -25.15 -3.43 9.44
CA MET A 1 -23.66 -3.51 9.46
C MET A 1 -23.21 -3.51 10.92
N SER A 2 -22.25 -4.36 11.29
CA SER A 2 -21.66 -4.34 12.63
C SER A 2 -20.92 -3.02 12.87
N ARG A 3 -21.00 -2.49 14.10
CA ARG A 3 -20.33 -1.23 14.47
C ARG A 3 -18.82 -1.46 14.56
N ILE A 4 -18.04 -0.71 13.78
CA ILE A 4 -16.57 -0.68 13.88
C ILE A 4 -16.20 0.01 15.21
N LEU A 5 -15.31 -0.61 15.99
CA LEU A 5 -14.84 -0.11 17.28
C LEU A 5 -13.32 0.07 17.27
N ARG A 6 -12.80 1.04 18.04
CA ARG A 6 -11.34 1.29 18.19
C ARG A 6 -10.57 0.20 18.94
N GLY A 7 -11.24 -0.84 19.45
CA GLY A 7 -10.62 -1.89 20.28
C GLY A 7 -9.64 -2.82 19.55
N THR A 8 -9.39 -2.60 18.25
CA THR A 8 -8.40 -3.33 17.45
C THR A 8 -7.61 -2.35 16.59
N ALA A 9 -6.38 -2.72 16.19
CA ALA A 9 -5.57 -1.91 15.28
C ALA A 9 -6.29 -1.60 13.95
N ALA A 10 -6.98 -2.61 13.39
CA ALA A 10 -7.76 -2.44 12.16
C ALA A 10 -8.95 -1.47 12.36
N GLY A 11 -9.67 -1.58 13.48
CA GLY A 11 -10.79 -0.69 13.78
C GLY A 11 -10.35 0.75 14.05
N ALA A 12 -9.22 0.94 14.73
CA ALA A 12 -8.61 2.25 14.92
C ALA A 12 -8.19 2.87 13.58
N ALA A 13 -7.41 2.15 12.77
CA ALA A 13 -6.95 2.62 11.46
C ALA A 13 -8.13 2.99 10.54
N TYR A 14 -9.18 2.15 10.47
CA TYR A 14 -10.38 2.46 9.68
C TYR A 14 -11.05 3.78 10.13
N LEU A 15 -11.23 3.96 11.43
CA LEU A 15 -11.88 5.16 11.97
C LEU A 15 -11.03 6.42 11.78
N ASP A 16 -9.70 6.29 11.83
CA ASP A 16 -8.77 7.39 11.58
C ASP A 16 -8.74 7.77 10.10
N LEU A 17 -8.73 6.80 9.19
CA LEU A 17 -8.84 7.02 7.74
C LEU A 17 -10.20 7.64 7.37
N GLN A 18 -11.29 7.17 7.96
CA GLN A 18 -12.62 7.76 7.76
C GLN A 18 -12.66 9.22 8.22
N LYS A 19 -12.07 9.52 9.38
CA LYS A 19 -11.97 10.89 9.90
C LYS A 19 -11.14 11.78 8.97
N ALA A 20 -9.98 11.30 8.52
CA ALA A 20 -9.11 12.01 7.60
C ALA A 20 -9.79 12.28 6.25
N ALA A 21 -10.49 11.28 5.70
CA ALA A 21 -11.22 11.40 4.44
C ALA A 21 -12.26 12.52 4.51
N ARG A 22 -13.09 12.52 5.56
CA ARG A 22 -14.09 13.57 5.81
C ARG A 22 -13.47 14.96 5.94
N ALA A 23 -12.37 15.09 6.68
CA ALA A 23 -11.68 16.37 6.86
C ALA A 23 -11.10 16.90 5.54
N SER A 24 -10.69 16.01 4.64
CA SER A 24 -10.13 16.36 3.33
C SER A 24 -11.15 16.43 2.19
N GLY A 25 -12.43 16.17 2.44
CA GLY A 25 -13.47 16.10 1.40
C GLY A 25 -13.31 14.93 0.42
N ARG A 26 -12.57 13.88 0.81
CA ARG A 26 -12.27 12.70 -0.02
C ARG A 26 -13.12 11.49 0.39
N LEU A 27 -13.17 10.50 -0.49
CA LEU A 27 -13.87 9.24 -0.20
C LEU A 27 -13.08 8.41 0.81
N THR A 28 -13.76 7.77 1.76
CA THR A 28 -13.09 6.91 2.75
C THR A 28 -12.35 5.76 2.07
N ASP A 29 -12.96 5.15 1.05
CA ASP A 29 -12.37 4.02 0.31
C ASP A 29 -11.08 4.41 -0.42
N GLU A 30 -10.97 5.66 -0.88
CA GLU A 30 -9.76 6.19 -1.53
C GLU A 30 -8.58 6.24 -0.54
N LEU A 31 -8.81 6.73 0.69
CA LEU A 31 -7.78 6.75 1.71
C LEU A 31 -7.44 5.34 2.21
N ILE A 32 -8.41 4.43 2.29
CA ILE A 32 -8.14 3.02 2.62
C ILE A 32 -7.24 2.39 1.55
N GLN A 33 -7.52 2.61 0.26
CA GLN A 33 -6.68 2.10 -0.83
C GLN A 33 -5.26 2.66 -0.72
N LEU A 34 -5.10 3.98 -0.57
CA LEU A 34 -3.78 4.59 -0.41
C LEU A 34 -3.05 4.06 0.83
N TYR A 35 -3.74 3.91 1.95
CA TYR A 35 -3.15 3.34 3.17
C TYR A 35 -2.61 1.93 2.96
N ILE A 36 -3.33 1.09 2.21
CA ILE A 36 -2.88 -0.27 1.88
C ILE A 36 -1.64 -0.23 0.97
N LEU A 37 -1.66 0.60 -0.08
CA LEU A 37 -0.55 0.72 -1.04
C LEU A 37 0.71 1.30 -0.37
N GLU A 38 0.58 2.39 0.39
CA GLU A 38 1.66 2.99 1.16
C GLU A 38 2.16 2.01 2.25
N GLY A 39 1.27 1.24 2.87
CA GLY A 39 1.62 0.20 3.83
C GLY A 39 2.40 -0.98 3.22
N PHE A 40 2.13 -1.37 1.98
CA PHE A 40 2.95 -2.34 1.26
C PHE A 40 4.34 -1.78 0.96
N LEU A 41 4.43 -0.54 0.47
CA LEU A 41 5.71 0.12 0.21
C LEU A 41 6.56 0.30 1.48
N ALA A 42 5.91 0.64 2.61
CA ALA A 42 6.58 0.76 3.90
C ALA A 42 7.25 -0.56 4.30
N ARG A 43 6.59 -1.70 4.09
CA ARG A 43 7.18 -3.03 4.33
C ARG A 43 8.29 -3.36 3.33
N LEU A 44 8.10 -3.06 2.05
CA LEU A 44 9.09 -3.31 1.01
C LEU A 44 10.43 -2.66 1.34
N VAL A 45 10.43 -1.39 1.78
CA VAL A 45 11.65 -0.62 2.10
C VAL A 45 12.47 -1.23 3.25
N VAL A 46 11.82 -1.92 4.20
CA VAL A 46 12.51 -2.58 5.32
C VAL A 46 12.75 -4.08 5.11
N SER A 47 12.20 -4.65 4.03
CA SER A 47 12.41 -6.05 3.66
C SER A 47 13.81 -6.31 3.05
N PRO A 48 14.27 -7.57 3.02
CA PRO A 48 15.48 -7.94 2.27
C PRO A 48 15.40 -7.65 0.76
N LEU A 49 14.20 -7.42 0.21
CA LEU A 49 13.94 -7.21 -1.22
C LEU A 49 13.93 -5.73 -1.63
N ARG A 50 14.27 -4.80 -0.73
CA ARG A 50 14.22 -3.35 -1.00
C ARG A 50 14.99 -2.88 -2.23
N GLU A 51 16.13 -3.51 -2.55
CA GLU A 51 16.95 -3.17 -3.72
C GLU A 51 16.56 -3.94 -4.99
N VAL A 52 15.66 -4.93 -4.86
CA VAL A 52 15.19 -5.77 -5.97
C VAL A 52 14.12 -5.03 -6.78
N PHE A 53 13.32 -4.18 -6.14
CA PHE A 53 12.17 -3.54 -6.78
C PHE A 53 12.37 -2.03 -6.97
N VAL A 54 11.93 -1.52 -8.11
CA VAL A 54 11.92 -0.09 -8.46
C VAL A 54 10.47 0.38 -8.62
N LEU A 55 10.09 1.41 -7.85
CA LEU A 55 8.77 2.04 -7.91
C LEU A 55 8.51 2.75 -9.24
N LYS A 56 7.30 2.56 -9.77
CA LYS A 56 6.82 3.14 -11.02
C LYS A 56 5.36 3.61 -10.89
N GLY A 57 4.82 4.10 -11.99
CA GLY A 57 3.39 4.30 -12.15
C GLY A 57 2.80 5.40 -11.26
N GLY A 58 1.53 5.24 -10.90
CA GLY A 58 0.75 6.25 -10.17
C GLY A 58 1.32 6.57 -8.78
N MET A 59 1.84 5.56 -8.08
CA MET A 59 2.43 5.75 -6.75
C MET A 59 3.77 6.50 -6.79
N LEU A 60 4.57 6.34 -7.87
CA LEU A 60 5.75 7.17 -8.07
C LEU A 60 5.36 8.65 -8.26
N LEU A 61 4.39 8.93 -9.13
CA LEU A 61 3.91 10.30 -9.37
C LEU A 61 3.30 10.92 -8.12
N ALA A 62 2.56 10.13 -7.34
CA ALA A 62 2.00 10.54 -6.06
C ALA A 62 3.06 11.00 -5.05
N ALA A 63 4.26 10.39 -5.07
CA ALA A 63 5.39 10.80 -4.23
C ALA A 63 5.96 12.19 -4.62
N PHE A 64 5.77 12.61 -5.88
CA PHE A 64 6.13 13.93 -6.38
C PHE A 64 4.97 14.95 -6.34
N GLY A 65 3.86 14.59 -5.69
CA GLY A 65 2.70 15.49 -5.52
C GLY A 65 1.67 15.44 -6.65
N ASP A 66 1.93 14.69 -7.73
CA ASP A 66 0.98 14.49 -8.82
C ASP A 66 0.07 13.29 -8.51
N ARG A 67 -0.84 13.50 -7.54
CA ARG A 67 -1.75 12.47 -7.05
C ARG A 67 -2.99 12.37 -7.95
N ARG A 68 -3.13 11.21 -8.60
CA ARG A 68 -4.36 10.75 -9.26
C ARG A 68 -4.91 9.50 -8.58
N PRO A 69 -6.20 9.17 -8.73
CA PRO A 69 -6.72 7.88 -8.28
C PRO A 69 -5.90 6.72 -8.85
N THR A 70 -5.37 5.86 -7.99
CA THR A 70 -4.58 4.66 -8.32
C THR A 70 -5.03 3.54 -7.38
N ARG A 71 -5.12 2.31 -7.90
CA ARG A 71 -5.65 1.15 -7.16
C ARG A 71 -4.58 0.09 -6.95
N ASP A 72 -3.37 0.38 -7.39
CA ASP A 72 -2.28 -0.53 -7.62
C ASP A 72 -0.93 0.15 -7.34
N VAL A 73 0.09 -0.68 -7.21
CA VAL A 73 1.48 -0.26 -7.07
C VAL A 73 2.29 -0.97 -8.14
N ASP A 74 2.88 -0.20 -9.05
CA ASP A 74 3.70 -0.72 -10.13
C ASP A 74 5.16 -0.82 -9.70
N LEU A 75 5.75 -2.00 -9.85
CA LEU A 75 7.15 -2.26 -9.55
C LEU A 75 7.84 -2.95 -10.73
N ALA A 76 9.05 -2.53 -11.06
CA ALA A 76 9.97 -3.42 -11.80
C ALA A 76 10.83 -4.18 -10.83
N ALA A 77 10.89 -5.50 -11.00
CA ALA A 77 11.90 -6.32 -10.36
C ALA A 77 13.20 -6.33 -11.18
N ARG A 78 14.33 -6.38 -10.49
CA ARG A 78 15.66 -6.62 -11.04
C ARG A 78 16.17 -7.96 -10.50
N ASP A 79 16.76 -8.77 -11.36
CA ASP A 79 17.38 -10.04 -10.95
C ASP A 79 16.41 -11.01 -10.23
N LEU A 80 15.10 -10.89 -10.52
CA LEU A 80 14.03 -11.78 -10.05
C LEU A 80 13.48 -12.58 -11.24
N SER A 81 13.26 -13.88 -11.02
CA SER A 81 12.57 -14.72 -12.01
C SER A 81 11.15 -14.21 -12.26
N ASN A 82 10.72 -14.22 -13.53
CA ASN A 82 9.33 -13.93 -13.91
C ASN A 82 8.38 -15.12 -13.67
N ASP A 83 8.86 -16.20 -13.06
CA ASP A 83 8.01 -17.31 -12.64
C ASP A 83 6.99 -16.87 -11.58
N VAL A 84 5.76 -17.37 -11.70
CA VAL A 84 4.64 -16.96 -10.83
C VAL A 84 4.92 -17.28 -9.36
N LEU A 85 5.53 -18.42 -9.07
CA LEU A 85 5.84 -18.82 -7.69
C LEU A 85 6.96 -17.95 -7.12
N ALA A 86 7.98 -17.62 -7.92
CA ALA A 86 9.05 -16.72 -7.50
C ALA A 86 8.52 -15.32 -7.15
N VAL A 87 7.60 -14.78 -7.95
CA VAL A 87 6.95 -13.49 -7.68
C VAL A 87 6.06 -13.58 -6.43
N LEU A 88 5.28 -14.65 -6.29
CA LEU A 88 4.42 -14.87 -5.13
C LEU A 88 5.22 -14.95 -3.82
N ASP A 89 6.34 -15.67 -3.82
CA ASP A 89 7.24 -15.78 -2.67
C ASP A 89 7.84 -14.41 -2.31
N ALA A 90 8.28 -13.64 -3.31
CA ALA A 90 8.81 -12.31 -3.09
C ALA A 90 7.78 -11.37 -2.47
N VAL A 91 6.55 -11.32 -3.02
CA VAL A 91 5.47 -10.49 -2.48
C VAL A 91 5.06 -10.94 -1.08
N SER A 92 4.99 -12.25 -0.83
CA SER A 92 4.64 -12.81 0.48
C SER A 92 5.70 -12.47 1.53
N SER A 93 6.98 -12.49 1.17
CA SER A 93 8.08 -12.08 2.04
C SER A 93 7.98 -10.61 2.44
N VAL A 94 7.60 -9.72 1.49
CA VAL A 94 7.34 -8.31 1.79
C VAL A 94 6.16 -8.17 2.75
N VAL A 95 5.05 -8.87 2.52
CA VAL A 95 3.85 -8.78 3.38
C VAL A 95 4.11 -9.29 4.80
N ALA A 96 5.02 -10.27 4.96
CA ALA A 96 5.41 -10.82 6.25
C ALA A 96 6.40 -9.94 7.05
N THR A 97 6.90 -8.85 6.46
CA THR A 97 7.78 -7.87 7.14
C THR A 97 6.96 -6.89 7.99
#